data_AF-A0AAE1D1X6-F1
#
_entry.id   AF-A0AAE1D1X6-F1
#
_cell.length_a   1.000
_cell.length_b   1.000
_cell.length_c   1.000
_cell.angle_alpha   90.00
_cell.angle_beta   90.00
_cell.angle_gamma   90.00
#
_symmetry.space_group_name_H-M   'P 1'
#
loop_
_entity.id
_entity.type
_entity.pdbx_description
1 polymer ?
#
loop_
_entity_poly.entity_id
_entity_poly.type
_entity_poly.pdbx_seq_one_letter_code
_entity_poly.pdbx_strand_id
1 'polypeptide(L)'
;MDKCISDHKVIVFDLPFCKPKPVKRTITCRNKNIDNQKLGTAIKVVAEEMKKDYNKNLVDIYNRKLKELLDIYAPLKTRIVTDRPSAPWMTSHIKNLKTERRRAERKWHSTSLCVHRDIYRDLNRKLKNAIETAKKYYYCHKIEECLTSKALYNVANTLSGKGGNSQGSVPKTIPADKLAERFGNFFIEKIAKIRKPMDAASSSLPSFDCFDGDCMMMFEPVTKEDVMKIIKASPPKSCCLDPIPTPFLRSGNKALLSVPCKPSRKDGHRAFVQCAPVVWNALPLSIREASSITRDSGEFKQLIPLHSSQEREYSRPCFMHAKRSDRQPDLQLQRIIFSTRSGAGGRSVAHGPSLPGDD
;
A
#
# COMPACT_ATOMS: atom_id res chain seq x y z
N MET A 1 25.62 43.97 5.30
CA MET A 1 26.73 43.00 5.28
C MET A 1 26.56 42.13 4.05
N ASP A 2 27.31 42.49 3.02
CA ASP A 2 27.33 41.83 1.73
C ASP A 2 27.84 40.40 1.84
N LYS A 3 27.09 39.47 1.25
CA LYS A 3 27.58 38.11 1.01
C LYS A 3 28.40 38.15 -0.26
N CYS A 4 29.72 38.19 -0.10
CA CYS A 4 30.67 37.89 -1.17
C CYS A 4 30.47 36.44 -1.64
N ILE A 5 29.57 36.25 -2.60
CA ILE A 5 29.44 34.98 -3.34
C ILE A 5 30.32 35.16 -4.57
N SER A 6 31.58 34.70 -4.43
CA SER A 6 32.52 34.22 -5.46
C SER A 6 32.44 34.76 -6.91
N ASP A 7 33.60 35.05 -7.50
CA ASP A 7 33.85 35.56 -8.87
C ASP A 7 33.45 34.59 -10.03
N HIS A 8 32.51 33.68 -9.78
CA HIS A 8 31.99 32.73 -10.75
C HIS A 8 30.84 33.36 -11.56
N LYS A 9 31.01 33.43 -12.88
CA LYS A 9 29.90 33.72 -13.79
C LYS A 9 28.91 32.56 -13.75
N VAL A 10 27.71 32.83 -13.25
CA VAL A 10 26.61 31.86 -13.23
C VAL A 10 26.11 31.66 -14.66
N ILE A 11 26.37 30.48 -15.23
CA ILE A 11 25.77 30.09 -16.51
C ILE A 11 24.40 29.49 -16.21
N VAL A 12 23.35 30.15 -16.67
CA VAL A 12 21.97 29.68 -16.60
C VAL A 12 21.55 29.27 -18.00
N PHE A 13 21.09 28.04 -18.15
CA PHE A 13 20.47 27.57 -19.39
C PHE A 13 19.25 26.73 -19.03
N ASP A 14 18.22 26.83 -19.86
CA ASP A 14 16.99 26.08 -19.68
C ASP A 14 17.14 24.71 -20.31
N LEU A 15 17.04 23.68 -19.48
CA LEU A 15 16.99 22.31 -19.96
C LEU A 15 15.54 21.96 -20.30
N PRO A 16 15.25 21.39 -21.48
CA PRO A 16 13.89 21.04 -21.91
C PRO A 16 13.37 19.76 -21.24
N PHE A 17 13.67 19.54 -19.96
CA PHE A 17 13.17 18.40 -19.20
C PHE A 17 11.96 18.82 -18.37
N CYS A 18 10.78 18.36 -18.79
CA CYS A 18 9.60 18.44 -17.94
C CYS A 18 9.62 17.28 -16.94
N LYS A 19 9.34 17.57 -15.66
CA LYS A 19 9.12 16.50 -14.67
C LYS A 19 8.01 15.58 -15.19
N PRO A 20 8.25 14.26 -15.33
CA PRO A 20 7.25 13.37 -15.88
C PRO A 20 5.99 13.41 -15.02
N LYS A 21 4.83 13.49 -15.68
CA LYS A 21 3.54 13.48 -14.98
C LYS A 21 3.43 12.16 -14.19
N PRO A 22 2.93 12.20 -12.94
CA PRO A 22 2.71 10.98 -12.18
C PRO A 22 1.82 10.02 -12.96
N VAL A 23 2.25 8.75 -13.07
CA VAL A 23 1.48 7.70 -13.74
C VAL A 23 0.16 7.52 -12.98
N LYS A 24 -0.94 7.40 -13.71
CA LYS A 24 -2.27 7.16 -13.15
C LYS A 24 -2.73 5.78 -13.61
N ARG A 25 -3.31 5.02 -12.68
CA ARG A 25 -3.93 3.73 -12.99
C ARG A 25 -5.39 3.72 -12.56
N THR A 26 -6.21 3.06 -13.35
CA THR A 26 -7.62 2.84 -13.03
C THR A 26 -7.72 1.60 -12.15
N ILE A 27 -8.37 1.74 -11.00
CA ILE A 27 -8.67 0.61 -10.11
C ILE A 27 -10.17 0.50 -9.93
N THR A 28 -10.65 -0.73 -9.85
CA THR A 28 -12.05 -1.04 -9.50
C THR A 28 -12.06 -1.66 -8.11
N CYS A 29 -12.81 -1.07 -7.18
CA CYS A 29 -12.88 -1.57 -5.81
C CYS A 29 -14.26 -1.38 -5.19
N ARG A 30 -14.57 -2.22 -4.20
CA ARG A 30 -15.75 -2.10 -3.34
C ARG A 30 -15.37 -1.45 -2.01
N ASN A 31 -16.31 -0.69 -1.43
CA ASN A 31 -16.14 -0.22 -0.06
C ASN A 31 -16.40 -1.38 0.91
N LYS A 32 -15.40 -1.74 1.73
CA LYS A 32 -15.53 -2.85 2.70
C LYS A 32 -16.29 -2.48 3.97
N ASN A 33 -16.63 -1.21 4.15
CA ASN A 33 -17.41 -0.73 5.29
C ASN A 33 -18.91 -0.95 5.02
N ILE A 34 -19.33 -2.21 5.18
CA ILE A 34 -20.70 -2.68 4.97
C ILE A 34 -21.35 -2.92 6.32
N ASP A 35 -22.64 -2.65 6.43
CA ASP A 35 -23.46 -3.08 7.56
C ASP A 35 -23.62 -4.61 7.52
N ASN A 36 -22.81 -5.30 8.33
CA ASN A 36 -22.80 -6.76 8.41
C ASN A 36 -24.12 -7.35 8.92
N GLN A 37 -24.91 -6.60 9.71
CA GLN A 37 -26.19 -7.09 10.21
C GLN A 37 -27.22 -7.14 9.09
N LYS A 38 -27.35 -6.04 8.31
CA LYS A 38 -28.27 -5.98 7.16
C LYS A 38 -27.88 -6.95 6.06
N LEU A 39 -26.58 -7.08 5.80
CA LEU A 39 -26.08 -8.07 4.85
C LEU A 39 -26.39 -9.49 5.34
N GLY A 40 -26.14 -9.78 6.61
CA GLY A 40 -26.39 -11.09 7.22
C GLY A 40 -27.88 -11.49 7.21
N THR A 41 -28.79 -10.57 7.50
CA THR A 41 -30.24 -10.85 7.43
C THR A 41 -30.68 -11.12 6.00
N ALA A 42 -30.19 -10.37 5.02
CA ALA A 42 -30.54 -10.60 3.63
C ALA A 42 -29.94 -11.91 3.08
N ILE A 43 -28.73 -12.30 3.49
CA ILE A 43 -28.16 -13.62 3.17
C ILE A 43 -29.02 -14.76 3.75
N LYS A 44 -29.52 -14.60 4.99
CA LYS A 44 -30.43 -15.59 5.59
C LYS A 44 -31.72 -15.75 4.78
N VAL A 45 -32.31 -14.65 4.30
CA VAL A 45 -33.51 -14.70 3.45
C VAL A 45 -33.24 -15.50 2.17
N VAL A 46 -32.13 -15.20 1.48
CA VAL A 46 -31.71 -15.96 0.29
C VAL A 46 -31.51 -17.44 0.63
N ALA A 47 -30.88 -17.76 1.75
CA ALA A 47 -30.67 -19.16 2.15
C ALA A 47 -31.97 -19.91 2.43
N GLU A 48 -32.97 -19.27 3.04
CA GLU A 48 -34.30 -19.87 3.28
C GLU A 48 -35.11 -20.03 1.99
N GLU A 49 -34.99 -19.10 1.03
CA GLU A 49 -35.57 -19.25 -0.32
C GLU A 49 -34.95 -20.44 -1.04
N MET A 50 -33.63 -20.60 -0.98
CA MET A 50 -32.91 -21.68 -1.65
C MET A 50 -33.21 -23.07 -1.07
N LYS A 51 -33.60 -23.19 0.20
CA LYS A 51 -34.04 -24.48 0.79
C LYS A 51 -35.30 -25.04 0.14
N LYS A 52 -36.11 -24.20 -0.51
CA LYS A 52 -37.37 -24.61 -1.13
C LYS A 52 -37.20 -25.15 -2.55
N ASP A 53 -36.12 -24.79 -3.22
CA ASP A 53 -35.85 -25.17 -4.61
C ASP A 53 -34.90 -26.37 -4.69
N TYR A 54 -35.35 -27.49 -5.24
CA TYR A 54 -34.54 -28.71 -5.42
C TYR A 54 -33.96 -28.82 -6.85
N ASN A 55 -33.55 -27.69 -7.43
CA ASN A 55 -33.09 -27.62 -8.81
C ASN A 55 -31.58 -27.88 -8.95
N LYS A 56 -31.14 -28.42 -10.09
CA LYS A 56 -29.73 -28.75 -10.39
C LYS A 56 -28.76 -27.55 -10.45
N ASN A 57 -29.25 -26.30 -10.35
CA ASN A 57 -28.46 -25.08 -10.53
C ASN A 57 -28.30 -24.23 -9.25
N LEU A 58 -28.38 -24.84 -8.07
CA LEU A 58 -28.31 -24.11 -6.79
C LEU A 58 -27.02 -23.29 -6.62
N VAL A 59 -25.89 -23.78 -7.12
CA VAL A 59 -24.60 -23.07 -7.02
C VAL A 59 -24.62 -21.76 -7.82
N ASP A 60 -25.19 -21.77 -9.02
CA ASP A 60 -25.27 -20.58 -9.86
C ASP A 60 -26.24 -19.55 -9.29
N ILE A 61 -27.38 -20.02 -8.75
CA ILE A 61 -28.35 -19.17 -8.07
C ILE A 61 -27.71 -18.53 -6.84
N TYR A 62 -26.98 -19.31 -6.04
CA TYR A 62 -26.24 -18.83 -4.88
C TYR A 62 -25.24 -17.73 -5.27
N ASN A 63 -24.37 -18.02 -6.23
CA ASN A 63 -23.32 -17.09 -6.66
C ASN A 63 -23.91 -15.78 -7.20
N ARG A 64 -24.97 -15.89 -8.00
CA ARG A 64 -25.66 -14.73 -8.59
C ARG A 64 -26.36 -13.89 -7.53
N LYS A 65 -27.19 -14.49 -6.67
CA LYS A 65 -27.94 -13.78 -5.61
C LYS A 65 -27.01 -13.09 -4.62
N LEU A 66 -25.93 -13.76 -4.22
CA LEU A 66 -24.94 -13.17 -3.33
C LEU A 66 -24.19 -12.00 -3.98
N LYS A 67 -23.89 -12.08 -5.28
CA LYS A 67 -23.25 -10.98 -6.02
C LYS A 67 -24.20 -9.78 -6.16
N GLU A 68 -25.46 -10.01 -6.51
CA GLU A 68 -26.52 -8.99 -6.54
C GLU A 68 -26.65 -8.28 -5.18
N LEU A 69 -26.69 -9.06 -4.10
CA LEU A 69 -26.74 -8.54 -2.74
C LEU A 69 -25.50 -7.68 -2.41
N LEU A 70 -24.31 -8.17 -2.77
CA LEU A 70 -23.07 -7.44 -2.56
C LEU A 70 -23.03 -6.14 -3.39
N ASP A 71 -23.62 -6.11 -4.58
CA ASP A 71 -23.75 -4.91 -5.41
C ASP A 71 -24.69 -3.87 -4.80
N ILE A 72 -25.76 -4.27 -4.11
CA ILE A 72 -26.66 -3.37 -3.37
C ILE A 72 -25.92 -2.72 -2.19
N TYR A 73 -25.26 -3.53 -1.36
CA TYR A 73 -24.65 -3.04 -0.12
C TYR A 73 -23.25 -2.42 -0.32
N ALA A 74 -22.51 -2.84 -1.35
CA ALA A 74 -21.16 -2.36 -1.65
C ALA A 74 -20.88 -2.38 -3.15
N PRO A 75 -21.48 -1.46 -3.93
CA PRO A 75 -21.31 -1.41 -5.38
C PRO A 75 -19.84 -1.23 -5.78
N LEU A 76 -19.45 -1.84 -6.90
CA LEU A 76 -18.16 -1.64 -7.53
C LEU A 76 -18.01 -0.19 -7.97
N LYS A 77 -16.92 0.46 -7.55
CA LYS A 77 -16.60 1.83 -7.94
C LYS A 77 -15.25 1.87 -8.62
N THR A 78 -15.23 2.45 -9.80
CA THR A 78 -14.00 2.71 -10.55
C THR A 78 -13.41 4.05 -10.12
N ARG A 79 -12.11 4.07 -9.84
CA ARG A 79 -11.39 5.29 -9.45
C ARG A 79 -10.02 5.35 -10.09
N ILE A 80 -9.60 6.56 -10.42
CA ILE A 80 -8.26 6.84 -10.91
C ILE A 80 -7.36 7.12 -9.70
N VAL A 81 -6.31 6.32 -9.55
CA VAL A 81 -5.32 6.48 -8.48
C VAL A 81 -3.98 6.83 -9.11
N THR A 82 -3.31 7.83 -8.54
CA THR A 82 -1.93 8.16 -8.90
C THR A 82 -1.01 7.08 -8.35
N ASP A 83 -0.27 6.44 -9.24
CA ASP A 83 0.79 5.54 -8.85
C ASP A 83 1.94 6.35 -8.24
N ARG A 84 2.32 5.97 -7.02
CA ARG A 84 3.37 6.66 -6.28
C ARG A 84 4.38 5.60 -5.88
N PRO A 85 5.66 5.77 -6.25
CA PRO A 85 6.69 4.85 -5.80
C PRO A 85 6.65 4.79 -4.27
N SER A 86 6.75 3.57 -3.75
CA SER A 86 6.84 3.37 -2.31
C SER A 86 8.03 4.17 -1.79
N ALA A 87 7.85 4.87 -0.68
CA ALA A 87 8.90 5.62 0.00
C ALA A 87 9.11 5.00 1.39
N PRO A 88 9.97 3.97 1.50
CA PRO A 88 10.18 3.22 2.75
C PRO A 88 10.60 4.10 3.92
N TRP A 89 11.37 5.16 3.65
CA TRP A 89 11.82 6.14 4.64
C TRP A 89 10.71 7.11 5.11
N MET A 90 9.47 7.00 4.63
CA MET A 90 8.36 7.91 4.99
C MET A 90 7.66 7.48 6.29
N THR A 91 8.32 7.74 7.43
CA THR A 91 7.84 7.39 8.77
C THR A 91 6.65 8.25 9.23
N SER A 92 5.94 7.79 10.28
CA SER A 92 4.88 8.55 10.96
C SER A 92 5.39 9.91 11.47
N HIS A 93 6.62 9.94 12.02
CA HIS A 93 7.29 11.16 12.46
C HIS A 93 7.42 12.20 11.34
N ILE A 94 7.88 11.78 10.15
CA ILE A 94 8.00 12.69 8.98
C ILE A 94 6.62 13.15 8.50
N LYS A 95 5.60 12.28 8.52
CA LYS A 95 4.23 12.65 8.17
C LYS A 95 3.67 13.73 9.12
N ASN A 96 3.97 13.62 10.42
CA ASN A 96 3.58 14.61 11.42
C ASN A 96 4.30 15.94 11.18
N LEU A 97 5.63 15.92 10.96
CA LEU A 97 6.39 17.14 10.63
C LEU A 97 5.88 17.83 9.36
N LYS A 98 5.49 17.08 8.32
CA LYS A 98 4.85 17.65 7.12
C LYS A 98 3.52 18.32 7.43
N THR A 99 2.77 17.77 8.37
CA THR A 99 1.47 18.32 8.79
C THR A 99 1.68 19.62 9.57
N GLU A 100 2.59 19.63 10.54
CA GLU A 100 2.96 20.82 11.31
C GLU A 100 3.52 21.93 10.43
N ARG A 101 4.43 21.60 9.51
CA ARG A 101 4.96 22.57 8.53
C ARG A 101 3.84 23.23 7.73
N ARG A 102 2.84 22.45 7.25
CA ARG A 102 1.67 22.99 6.53
C ARG A 102 0.71 23.78 7.41
N ARG A 103 0.65 23.51 8.72
CA ARG A 103 -0.12 24.32 9.68
C ARG A 103 0.55 25.68 9.87
N ALA A 104 1.86 25.69 10.13
CA ALA A 104 2.65 26.91 10.29
C ALA A 104 2.66 27.76 9.00
N GLU A 105 2.80 27.14 7.83
CA GLU A 105 2.72 27.80 6.53
C GLU A 105 1.38 28.51 6.35
N ARG A 106 0.26 27.81 6.56
CA ARG A 106 -1.07 28.43 6.48
C ARG A 106 -1.24 29.57 7.47
N LYS A 107 -0.73 29.43 8.69
CA LYS A 107 -0.79 30.48 9.70
C LYS A 107 0.00 31.71 9.25
N TRP A 108 1.23 31.52 8.77
CA TRP A 108 2.05 32.59 8.23
C TRP A 108 1.37 33.32 7.07
N HIS A 109 0.83 32.60 6.08
CA HIS A 109 0.09 33.21 4.97
C HIS A 109 -1.16 33.98 5.40
N SER A 110 -1.82 33.57 6.50
CA SER A 110 -3.00 34.26 7.02
C SER A 110 -2.66 35.50 7.84
N THR A 111 -1.56 35.48 8.58
CA THR A 111 -1.22 36.55 9.55
C THR A 111 -0.15 37.51 9.06
N SER A 112 0.63 37.12 8.05
CA SER A 112 1.82 37.82 7.53
C SER A 112 2.90 38.20 8.56
N LEU A 113 2.80 37.73 9.81
CA LEU A 113 3.74 38.05 10.89
C LEU A 113 5.08 37.31 10.73
N CYS A 114 6.18 38.00 11.06
CA CYS A 114 7.54 37.45 11.00
C CYS A 114 7.73 36.22 11.89
N VAL A 115 7.16 36.20 13.09
CA VAL A 115 7.24 35.07 14.03
C VAL A 115 6.69 33.79 13.40
N HIS A 116 5.59 33.86 12.66
CA HIS A 116 5.01 32.69 11.99
C HIS A 116 5.84 32.22 10.80
N ARG A 117 6.50 33.15 10.08
CA ARG A 117 7.49 32.81 9.05
C ARG A 117 8.67 32.05 9.64
N ASP A 118 9.17 32.49 10.79
CA ASP A 118 10.34 31.89 11.42
C ASP A 118 10.00 30.49 11.98
N ILE A 119 8.83 30.31 12.59
CA ILE A 119 8.30 28.98 12.95
C ILE A 119 8.20 28.05 11.73
N TYR A 120 7.67 28.55 10.60
CA TYR A 120 7.61 27.78 9.36
C TYR A 120 9.02 27.39 8.87
N ARG A 121 9.97 28.33 8.88
CA ARG A 121 11.36 28.10 8.46
C ARG A 121 12.02 27.02 9.32
N ASP A 122 11.81 27.04 10.63
CA ASP A 122 12.36 26.04 11.54
C ASP A 122 11.73 24.66 11.35
N LEU A 123 10.40 24.59 11.18
CA LEU A 123 9.73 23.32 10.84
C LEU A 123 10.17 22.79 9.48
N ASN A 124 10.44 23.66 8.51
CA ASN A 124 10.95 23.26 7.21
C ASN A 124 12.38 22.68 7.31
N ARG A 125 13.24 23.30 8.13
CA ARG A 125 14.59 22.80 8.43
C ARG A 125 14.54 21.44 9.14
N LYS A 126 13.73 21.32 10.19
CA LYS A 126 13.50 20.06 10.92
C LYS A 126 13.01 18.95 9.98
N LEU A 127 12.05 19.26 9.10
CA LEU A 127 11.54 18.30 8.12
C LEU A 127 12.62 17.87 7.12
N LYS A 128 13.41 18.81 6.60
CA LYS A 128 14.50 18.51 5.65
C LYS A 128 15.52 17.55 6.29
N ASN A 129 15.97 17.87 7.50
CA ASN A 129 16.92 17.05 8.25
C ASN A 129 16.33 15.66 8.53
N ALA A 130 15.09 15.57 9.01
CA ALA A 130 14.45 14.28 9.30
C ALA A 130 14.32 13.39 8.05
N ILE A 131 14.00 13.96 6.88
CA ILE A 131 13.95 13.23 5.61
C ILE A 131 15.33 12.74 5.21
N GLU A 132 16.34 13.58 5.33
CA GLU A 132 17.73 13.25 4.97
C GLU A 132 18.28 12.13 5.87
N THR A 133 18.11 12.25 7.18
CA THR A 133 18.49 11.21 8.15
C THR A 133 17.78 9.89 7.87
N ALA A 134 16.46 9.91 7.62
CA ALA A 134 15.70 8.70 7.34
C ALA A 134 16.11 8.03 6.02
N LYS A 135 16.42 8.82 4.98
CA LYS A 135 16.96 8.30 3.72
C LYS A 135 18.33 7.66 3.91
N LYS A 136 19.23 8.34 4.62
CA LYS A 136 20.57 7.84 4.93
C LYS A 136 20.47 6.52 5.67
N TYR A 137 19.71 6.49 6.77
CA TYR A 137 19.47 5.28 7.55
C TYR A 137 18.94 4.13 6.69
N TYR A 138 17.90 4.37 5.89
CA TYR A 138 17.32 3.34 5.04
C TYR A 138 18.33 2.72 4.07
N TYR A 139 19.14 3.53 3.38
CA TYR A 139 20.10 3.01 2.42
C TYR A 139 21.33 2.39 3.07
N CYS A 140 21.84 2.95 4.18
CA CYS A 140 22.91 2.33 4.97
C CYS A 140 22.48 0.94 5.44
N HIS A 141 21.33 0.86 6.11
CA HIS A 141 20.77 -0.40 6.60
C HIS A 141 20.53 -1.41 5.47
N LYS A 142 19.98 -0.96 4.33
CA LYS A 142 19.73 -1.84 3.18
C LYS A 142 21.03 -2.40 2.58
N ILE A 143 22.13 -1.64 2.64
CA ILE A 143 23.45 -2.10 2.19
C ILE A 143 24.03 -3.08 3.23
N GLU A 144 23.88 -2.81 4.52
CA GLU A 144 24.34 -3.68 5.61
C GLU A 144 23.61 -5.04 5.62
N GLU A 145 22.32 -5.07 5.27
CA GLU A 145 21.55 -6.32 5.14
C GLU A 145 21.94 -7.18 3.91
N CYS A 146 22.73 -6.64 2.98
CA CYS A 146 23.14 -7.37 1.79
C CYS A 146 24.25 -8.38 2.11
N LEU A 147 23.88 -9.63 2.39
CA LEU A 147 24.83 -10.72 2.65
C LEU A 147 25.62 -11.18 1.41
N THR A 148 25.19 -10.82 0.20
CA THR A 148 25.80 -11.27 -1.06
C THR A 148 26.15 -10.11 -1.98
N SER A 149 27.24 -10.27 -2.75
CA SER A 149 27.67 -9.31 -3.78
C SER A 149 26.58 -9.03 -4.83
N LYS A 150 25.79 -10.06 -5.18
CA LYS A 150 24.63 -9.94 -6.08
C LYS A 150 23.52 -9.04 -5.51
N ALA A 151 23.19 -9.19 -4.23
CA ALA A 151 22.21 -8.33 -3.56
C ALA A 151 22.68 -6.87 -3.53
N LEU A 152 23.95 -6.64 -3.19
CA LEU A 152 24.56 -5.30 -3.21
C LEU A 152 24.51 -4.68 -4.61
N TYR A 153 24.87 -5.44 -5.64
CA TYR A 153 24.82 -4.96 -7.04
C TYR A 153 23.39 -4.61 -7.48
N ASN A 154 22.38 -5.36 -7.03
CA ASN A 154 20.97 -5.01 -7.28
C ASN A 154 20.57 -3.68 -6.63
N VAL A 155 21.03 -3.42 -5.41
CA VAL A 155 20.81 -2.13 -4.73
C VAL A 155 21.48 -0.99 -5.51
N ALA A 156 22.74 -1.17 -5.92
CA ALA A 156 23.48 -0.19 -6.71
C ALA A 156 22.81 0.09 -8.07
N ASN A 157 22.33 -0.95 -8.75
CA ASN A 157 21.57 -0.81 -10.00
C ASN A 157 20.28 -0.01 -9.78
N THR A 158 19.58 -0.25 -8.68
CA THR A 158 18.37 0.50 -8.32
C THR A 158 18.67 1.98 -8.11
N LEU A 159 19.74 2.30 -7.38
CA LEU A 159 20.18 3.68 -7.15
C LEU A 159 20.64 4.37 -8.43
N SER A 160 21.27 3.63 -9.34
CA SER A 160 21.74 4.12 -10.64
C SER A 160 20.62 4.27 -11.68
N GLY A 161 19.36 4.06 -11.31
CA GLY A 161 18.22 4.12 -12.23
C GLY A 161 18.11 2.93 -13.19
N LYS A 162 18.97 1.90 -13.05
CA LYS A 162 18.97 0.67 -13.84
C LYS A 162 18.05 -0.42 -13.25
N GLY A 163 17.65 -0.28 -11.99
CA GLY A 163 16.82 -1.27 -11.28
C GLY A 163 15.31 -1.15 -11.55
N GLY A 164 14.87 -0.17 -12.34
CA GLY A 164 13.50 -0.10 -12.82
C GLY A 164 13.30 -1.08 -13.95
N ASN A 165 12.78 -2.27 -13.65
CA ASN A 165 12.21 -3.22 -14.61
C ASN A 165 12.78 -3.14 -16.04
N SER A 166 14.03 -3.56 -16.23
CA SER A 166 14.37 -4.44 -17.35
C SER A 166 13.82 -5.86 -17.12
N GLN A 167 12.69 -5.96 -16.41
CA GLN A 167 11.83 -7.14 -16.36
C GLN A 167 11.22 -7.29 -17.75
N GLY A 168 11.93 -8.04 -18.59
CA GLY A 168 11.39 -8.67 -19.79
C GLY A 168 10.55 -7.75 -20.68
N SER A 169 11.02 -6.52 -20.97
CA SER A 169 10.47 -5.90 -22.17
C SER A 169 10.91 -6.79 -23.32
N VAL A 170 9.95 -7.46 -23.92
CA VAL A 170 10.11 -8.18 -25.18
C VAL A 170 10.99 -7.31 -26.09
N PRO A 171 12.03 -7.88 -26.74
CA PRO A 171 12.84 -7.13 -27.67
C PRO A 171 11.93 -6.41 -28.67
N LYS A 172 11.83 -5.09 -28.56
CA LYS A 172 11.01 -4.27 -29.47
C LYS A 172 11.52 -4.31 -30.91
N THR A 173 12.72 -4.88 -31.09
CA THR A 173 13.41 -5.08 -32.35
C THR A 173 12.91 -6.29 -33.12
N ILE A 174 12.14 -7.20 -32.51
CA ILE A 174 11.62 -8.39 -33.17
C ILE A 174 10.12 -8.21 -33.45
N PRO A 175 9.68 -8.36 -34.71
CA PRO A 175 8.26 -8.41 -35.08
C PRO A 175 7.48 -9.45 -34.25
N ALA A 176 6.24 -9.12 -33.89
CA ALA A 176 5.45 -9.91 -32.94
C ALA A 176 5.11 -11.33 -33.44
N ASP A 177 4.91 -11.47 -34.74
CA ASP A 177 4.68 -12.74 -35.46
C ASP A 177 5.88 -13.70 -35.31
N LYS A 178 7.09 -13.23 -35.63
CA LYS A 178 8.32 -14.03 -35.53
C LYS A 178 8.66 -14.39 -34.09
N LEU A 179 8.29 -13.53 -33.14
CA LEU A 179 8.46 -13.81 -31.73
C LEU A 179 7.49 -14.89 -31.23
N ALA A 180 6.22 -14.82 -31.64
CA ALA A 180 5.22 -15.83 -31.29
C ALA A 180 5.62 -17.22 -31.80
N GLU A 181 6.14 -17.29 -33.03
CA GLU A 181 6.68 -18.52 -33.61
C GLU A 181 7.86 -19.07 -32.80
N ARG A 182 8.82 -18.21 -32.42
CA ARG A 182 9.95 -18.60 -31.57
C ARG A 182 9.50 -19.12 -30.20
N PHE A 183 8.50 -18.50 -29.59
CA PHE A 183 7.93 -19.01 -28.34
C PHE A 183 7.25 -20.36 -28.54
N GLY A 184 6.45 -20.51 -29.60
CA GLY A 184 5.80 -21.77 -29.95
C GLY A 184 6.80 -22.92 -30.10
N ASN A 185 7.83 -22.72 -30.93
CA ASN A 185 8.87 -23.71 -31.17
C ASN A 185 9.63 -24.08 -29.89
N PHE A 186 9.95 -23.09 -29.05
CA PHE A 186 10.59 -23.34 -27.75
C PHE A 186 9.76 -24.25 -26.85
N PHE A 187 8.43 -24.03 -26.75
CA PHE A 187 7.57 -24.88 -25.93
C PHE A 187 7.39 -26.27 -26.52
N ILE A 188 7.26 -26.39 -27.85
CA ILE A 188 7.20 -27.69 -28.53
C ILE A 188 8.47 -28.49 -28.24
N GLU A 189 9.64 -27.90 -28.44
CA GLU A 189 10.92 -28.56 -28.15
C GLU A 189 11.08 -28.92 -26.68
N LYS A 190 10.66 -28.02 -25.77
CA LYS A 190 10.74 -28.28 -24.34
C LYS A 190 9.84 -29.44 -23.91
N ILE A 191 8.62 -29.50 -24.44
CA ILE A 191 7.69 -30.61 -24.20
C ILE A 191 8.29 -31.91 -24.75
N ALA A 192 8.85 -31.89 -25.96
CA ALA A 192 9.52 -33.06 -26.55
C ALA A 192 10.71 -33.54 -25.69
N LYS A 193 11.54 -32.62 -25.17
CA LYS A 193 12.65 -32.93 -24.27
C LYS A 193 12.20 -33.53 -22.93
N ILE A 194 11.07 -33.06 -22.38
CA ILE A 194 10.51 -33.59 -21.12
C ILE A 194 9.90 -34.99 -21.36
N ARG A 195 9.20 -35.19 -22.48
CA ARG A 195 8.57 -36.47 -22.82
C ARG A 195 9.57 -37.57 -23.16
N LYS A 196 10.66 -37.24 -23.87
CA LYS A 196 11.69 -38.21 -24.29
C LYS A 196 12.16 -39.18 -23.19
N PRO A 197 12.51 -38.74 -21.96
CA PRO A 197 12.84 -39.65 -20.86
C PRO A 197 11.62 -40.34 -20.21
N MET A 198 10.43 -39.73 -20.23
CA MET A 198 9.19 -40.33 -19.69
C MET A 198 8.69 -41.48 -20.57
N ASP A 199 8.72 -41.29 -21.88
CA ASP A 199 8.37 -42.31 -22.87
C ASP A 199 9.41 -43.45 -22.85
N ALA A 200 10.70 -43.14 -22.64
CA ALA A 200 11.75 -44.14 -22.47
C ALA A 200 11.65 -44.93 -21.14
N ALA A 201 10.99 -44.38 -20.12
CA ALA A 201 10.77 -45.03 -18.83
C ALA A 201 9.45 -45.85 -18.79
N SER A 202 8.63 -45.81 -19.84
CA SER A 202 7.34 -46.48 -19.90
C SER A 202 7.47 -47.96 -20.32
N SER A 203 7.99 -48.79 -19.42
CA SER A 203 7.97 -50.26 -19.60
C SER A 203 7.33 -51.03 -18.43
N SER A 204 6.83 -50.35 -17.40
CA SER A 204 5.97 -50.98 -16.40
C SER A 204 4.98 -49.97 -15.83
N LEU A 205 3.70 -50.35 -15.84
CA LEU A 205 2.68 -49.65 -15.05
C LEU A 205 3.12 -49.73 -13.58
N PRO A 206 3.10 -48.62 -12.82
CA PRO A 206 3.29 -48.71 -11.38
C PRO A 206 2.21 -49.63 -10.80
N SER A 207 2.64 -50.76 -10.23
CA SER A 207 1.77 -51.59 -9.41
C SER A 207 1.44 -50.79 -8.17
N PHE A 208 0.23 -50.22 -8.13
CA PHE A 208 -0.28 -49.67 -6.89
C PHE A 208 -0.76 -50.83 -6.04
N ASP A 209 -0.25 -50.93 -4.82
CA ASP A 209 -0.77 -51.88 -3.86
C ASP A 209 -2.27 -51.62 -3.68
N CYS A 210 -3.07 -52.69 -3.77
CA CYS A 210 -4.48 -52.63 -3.45
C CYS A 210 -4.61 -52.09 -2.01
N PHE A 211 -5.46 -51.09 -1.81
CA PHE A 211 -5.72 -50.57 -0.47
C PHE A 211 -6.29 -51.68 0.41
N ASP A 212 -5.49 -52.16 1.38
CA ASP A 212 -5.83 -53.23 2.33
C ASP A 212 -6.35 -52.66 3.68
N GLY A 213 -6.93 -51.45 3.64
CA GLY A 213 -7.50 -50.80 4.82
C GLY A 213 -9.00 -51.03 4.95
N ASP A 214 -9.55 -50.64 6.11
CA ASP A 214 -10.98 -50.75 6.39
C ASP A 214 -11.81 -50.02 5.33
N CYS A 215 -12.78 -50.73 4.76
CA CYS A 215 -13.71 -50.17 3.80
C CYS A 215 -14.67 -49.22 4.53
N MET A 216 -14.74 -47.96 4.11
CA MET A 216 -15.73 -47.00 4.62
C MET A 216 -17.12 -47.35 4.09
N MET A 217 -17.82 -48.26 4.78
CA MET A 217 -19.15 -48.73 4.38
C MET A 217 -20.27 -47.75 4.74
N MET A 218 -20.02 -46.81 5.66
CA MET A 218 -21.05 -45.89 6.17
C MET A 218 -20.46 -44.51 6.44
N PHE A 219 -21.18 -43.48 6.02
CA PHE A 219 -20.84 -42.09 6.32
C PHE A 219 -21.74 -41.60 7.45
N GLU A 220 -21.14 -41.06 8.51
CA GLU A 220 -21.90 -40.33 9.52
C GLU A 220 -22.33 -38.96 8.96
N PRO A 221 -23.59 -38.53 9.18
CA PRO A 221 -24.05 -37.22 8.74
C PRO A 221 -23.29 -36.13 9.48
N VAL A 222 -22.78 -35.15 8.74
CA VAL A 222 -22.03 -34.02 9.30
C VAL A 222 -22.96 -33.15 10.15
N THR A 223 -22.59 -32.91 11.41
CA THR A 223 -23.36 -32.03 12.30
C THR A 223 -23.10 -30.56 12.01
N LYS A 224 -24.01 -29.68 12.45
CA LYS A 224 -23.82 -28.22 12.32
C LYS A 224 -22.57 -27.75 13.05
N GLU A 225 -22.27 -28.39 14.17
CA GLU A 225 -21.12 -28.15 15.03
C GLU A 225 -19.81 -28.47 14.29
N ASP A 226 -19.77 -29.59 13.56
CA ASP A 226 -18.63 -29.98 12.73
C ASP A 226 -18.39 -28.98 11.60
N VAL A 227 -19.46 -28.57 10.89
CA VAL A 227 -19.37 -27.53 9.84
C VAL A 227 -18.85 -26.22 10.44
N MET A 228 -19.35 -25.82 11.60
CA MET A 228 -18.90 -24.59 12.25
C MET A 228 -17.45 -24.67 12.73
N LYS A 229 -16.99 -25.84 13.20
CA LYS A 229 -15.60 -26.11 13.55
C LYS A 229 -14.68 -25.97 12.34
N ILE A 230 -15.06 -26.54 11.19
CA ILE A 230 -14.32 -26.44 9.93
C ILE A 230 -14.26 -24.98 9.42
N ILE A 231 -15.39 -24.27 9.45
CA ILE A 231 -15.44 -22.85 9.02
C ILE A 231 -14.56 -21.97 9.92
N LYS A 232 -14.54 -22.22 11.23
CA LYS A 232 -13.69 -21.47 12.18
C LYS A 232 -12.21 -21.80 12.03
N ALA A 233 -11.87 -23.07 11.78
CA ALA A 233 -10.49 -23.54 11.62
C ALA A 233 -9.87 -23.13 10.27
N SER A 234 -10.68 -22.98 9.22
CA SER A 234 -10.17 -22.62 7.89
C SER A 234 -9.63 -21.18 7.86
N PRO A 235 -8.59 -20.85 7.06
CA PRO A 235 -8.11 -19.48 6.92
C PRO A 235 -9.16 -18.54 6.30
N PRO A 236 -9.25 -17.27 6.70
CA PRO A 236 -10.19 -16.29 6.12
C PRO A 236 -9.70 -15.75 4.77
N LYS A 237 -9.26 -16.65 3.89
CA LYS A 237 -8.81 -16.34 2.53
C LYS A 237 -10.02 -16.21 1.62
N SER A 238 -9.91 -15.36 0.61
CA SER A 238 -10.91 -15.24 -0.45
C SER A 238 -10.21 -15.18 -1.80
N CYS A 239 -10.84 -15.72 -2.82
CA CYS A 239 -10.39 -15.68 -4.21
C CYS A 239 -11.36 -14.86 -5.07
N CYS A 240 -11.00 -14.66 -6.35
CA CYS A 240 -11.83 -13.91 -7.30
C CYS A 240 -13.09 -14.66 -7.75
N LEU A 241 -13.16 -15.97 -7.52
CA LEU A 241 -14.32 -16.81 -7.83
C LEU A 241 -15.36 -16.79 -6.69
N ASP A 242 -14.98 -16.34 -5.50
CA ASP A 242 -15.90 -16.28 -4.38
C ASP A 242 -16.95 -15.19 -4.65
N PRO A 243 -18.25 -15.50 -4.54
CA PRO A 243 -19.30 -14.51 -4.80
C PRO A 243 -19.29 -13.38 -3.76
N ILE A 244 -18.89 -13.70 -2.52
CA ILE A 244 -18.72 -12.76 -1.41
C ILE A 244 -17.40 -13.09 -0.68
N PRO A 245 -16.59 -12.09 -0.33
CA PRO A 245 -15.41 -12.31 0.50
C PRO A 245 -15.75 -12.96 1.85
N THR A 246 -14.97 -13.98 2.21
CA THR A 246 -15.02 -14.76 3.46
C THR A 246 -15.17 -13.93 4.73
N PRO A 247 -14.54 -12.75 4.88
CA PRO A 247 -14.77 -11.91 6.06
C PRO A 247 -16.25 -11.53 6.25
N PHE A 248 -17.00 -11.27 5.18
CA PHE A 248 -18.43 -10.93 5.29
C PHE A 248 -19.29 -12.14 5.64
N LEU A 249 -18.95 -13.33 5.12
CA LEU A 249 -19.66 -14.58 5.45
C LEU A 249 -19.41 -15.02 6.90
N ARG A 250 -18.19 -14.83 7.42
CA ARG A 250 -17.82 -15.17 8.80
C ARG A 250 -18.16 -14.09 9.83
N SER A 251 -18.74 -12.97 9.41
CA SER A 251 -19.08 -11.85 10.31
C SER A 251 -20.32 -12.10 11.18
N GLY A 252 -20.92 -13.28 11.09
CA GLY A 252 -21.98 -13.72 12.01
C GLY A 252 -21.51 -13.62 13.46
N ASN A 253 -22.17 -12.74 14.20
CA ASN A 253 -21.95 -12.42 15.62
C ASN A 253 -20.61 -11.77 15.95
N LYS A 254 -20.41 -10.53 15.50
CA LYS A 254 -19.41 -9.65 16.11
C LYS A 254 -19.99 -8.46 16.87
N ALA A 255 -21.31 -8.31 16.98
CA ALA A 255 -21.95 -7.13 17.60
C ALA A 255 -21.27 -5.80 17.18
N LEU A 256 -20.89 -5.68 15.90
CA LEU A 256 -20.15 -4.52 15.39
C LEU A 256 -21.13 -3.41 15.02
N LEU A 257 -20.82 -2.19 15.44
CA LEU A 257 -21.55 -0.99 15.04
C LEU A 257 -21.08 -0.52 13.66
N SER A 258 -21.99 0.07 12.89
CA SER A 258 -21.66 0.70 11.60
C SER A 258 -20.80 1.93 11.83
N VAL A 259 -19.61 1.98 11.23
CA VAL A 259 -18.71 3.13 11.33
C VAL A 259 -19.05 4.12 10.21
N PRO A 260 -19.42 5.38 10.48
CA PRO A 260 -19.71 6.33 9.43
C PRO A 260 -18.48 6.57 8.53
N CYS A 261 -18.65 6.50 7.21
CA CYS A 261 -17.52 6.54 6.27
C CYS A 261 -16.84 7.92 6.18
N LYS A 262 -17.51 8.99 6.64
CA LYS A 262 -16.99 10.36 6.71
C LYS A 262 -17.69 11.13 7.85
N PRO A 263 -16.97 12.01 8.56
CA PRO A 263 -17.61 13.03 9.39
C PRO A 263 -18.49 13.92 8.52
N SER A 264 -19.71 14.22 8.97
CA SER A 264 -20.54 15.24 8.32
C SER A 264 -19.85 16.61 8.46
N ARG A 265 -20.20 17.61 7.65
CA ARG A 265 -19.66 18.97 7.86
C ARG A 265 -19.98 19.53 9.27
N LYS A 266 -21.02 19.01 9.92
CA LYS A 266 -21.47 19.39 11.26
C LYS A 266 -20.73 18.62 12.36
N ASP A 267 -20.26 17.41 12.06
CA ASP A 267 -19.67 16.50 13.03
C ASP A 267 -18.19 16.31 12.69
N GLY A 268 -17.30 16.88 13.48
CA GLY A 268 -15.86 16.68 13.29
C GLY A 268 -15.45 15.21 13.44
N HIS A 269 -14.22 14.87 13.02
CA HIS A 269 -13.64 13.53 13.21
C HIS A 269 -13.59 13.04 14.67
N ARG A 270 -13.84 13.94 15.64
CA ARG A 270 -13.87 13.68 17.08
C ARG A 270 -15.29 13.53 17.66
N ALA A 271 -16.33 13.65 16.84
CA ALA A 271 -17.70 13.54 17.33
C ALA A 271 -17.95 12.14 17.90
N PHE A 272 -18.73 12.04 18.98
CA PHE A 272 -19.10 10.75 19.59
C PHE A 272 -19.69 9.77 18.56
N VAL A 273 -20.55 10.27 17.67
CA VAL A 273 -21.15 9.51 16.56
C VAL A 273 -20.10 8.91 15.59
N GLN A 274 -18.91 9.50 15.49
CA GLN A 274 -17.80 9.01 14.67
C GLN A 274 -16.87 8.07 15.43
N CYS A 275 -16.53 8.40 16.69
CA CYS A 275 -15.55 7.66 17.48
C CYS A 275 -16.15 6.45 18.20
N ALA A 276 -17.39 6.53 18.70
CA ALA A 276 -17.99 5.47 19.51
C ALA A 276 -18.13 4.13 18.76
N PRO A 277 -18.57 4.09 17.47
CA PRO A 277 -18.58 2.84 16.72
C PRO A 277 -17.18 2.24 16.51
N VAL A 278 -16.16 3.09 16.34
CA VAL A 278 -14.76 2.64 16.15
C VAL A 278 -14.21 2.02 17.45
N VAL A 279 -14.45 2.68 18.58
CA VAL A 279 -14.02 2.20 19.91
C VAL A 279 -14.76 0.93 20.29
N TRP A 280 -16.08 0.89 20.12
CA TRP A 280 -16.88 -0.31 20.38
C TRP A 280 -16.40 -1.50 19.55
N ASN A 281 -16.14 -1.28 18.26
CA ASN A 281 -15.65 -2.34 17.37
C ASN A 281 -14.25 -2.85 17.71
N ALA A 282 -13.45 -2.08 18.45
CA ALA A 282 -12.15 -2.48 18.95
C ALA A 282 -12.22 -3.34 20.22
N LEU A 283 -13.38 -3.44 20.88
CA LEU A 283 -13.54 -4.25 22.08
C LEU A 283 -13.54 -5.76 21.75
N PRO A 284 -13.01 -6.61 22.66
CA PRO A 284 -13.19 -8.05 22.59
C PRO A 284 -14.67 -8.47 22.46
N LEU A 285 -14.94 -9.61 21.82
CA LEU A 285 -16.31 -10.10 21.61
C LEU A 285 -17.03 -10.39 22.93
N SER A 286 -16.31 -10.93 23.92
CA SER A 286 -16.81 -11.23 25.27
C SER A 286 -17.43 -10.00 25.97
N ILE A 287 -16.85 -8.82 25.77
CA ILE A 287 -17.36 -7.57 26.36
C ILE A 287 -18.62 -7.07 25.62
N ARG A 288 -18.67 -7.27 24.31
CA ARG A 288 -19.78 -6.79 23.47
C ARG A 288 -21.05 -7.64 23.59
N GLU A 289 -20.90 -8.88 24.03
CA GLU A 289 -21.99 -9.85 24.22
C GLU A 289 -22.37 -10.04 25.70
N ALA A 290 -21.73 -9.31 26.63
CA ALA A 290 -22.06 -9.39 28.05
C ALA A 290 -23.51 -8.91 28.30
N SER A 291 -24.33 -9.80 28.86
CA SER A 291 -25.75 -9.58 29.16
C SER A 291 -26.02 -8.92 30.52
N SER A 292 -24.98 -8.72 31.34
CA SER A 292 -25.05 -8.06 32.63
C SER A 292 -23.83 -7.17 32.84
N ILE A 293 -24.04 -5.95 33.33
CA ILE A 293 -22.97 -5.06 33.76
C ILE A 293 -22.51 -5.57 35.13
N THR A 294 -21.49 -6.42 35.16
CA THR A 294 -20.86 -6.80 36.43
C THR A 294 -20.25 -5.54 37.03
N ARG A 295 -20.64 -5.20 38.27
CA ARG A 295 -20.22 -3.99 39.00
C ARG A 295 -18.72 -3.93 39.29
N ASP A 296 -17.96 -4.97 38.95
CA ASP A 296 -16.50 -4.98 39.03
C ASP A 296 -15.88 -4.19 37.88
N SER A 297 -15.92 -2.88 38.06
CA SER A 297 -15.34 -1.83 37.20
C SER A 297 -13.81 -1.92 37.00
N GLY A 298 -13.16 -2.99 37.43
CA GLY A 298 -11.72 -3.25 37.29
C GLY A 298 -11.33 -3.80 35.92
N GLU A 299 -12.01 -4.85 35.44
CA GLU A 299 -11.67 -5.48 34.14
C GLU A 299 -12.02 -4.58 32.95
N PHE A 300 -13.13 -3.85 33.02
CA PHE A 300 -13.55 -2.93 31.94
C PHE A 300 -12.56 -1.78 31.73
N LYS A 301 -11.92 -1.30 32.82
CA LYS A 301 -10.88 -0.25 32.76
C LYS A 301 -9.54 -0.77 32.23
N GLN A 302 -9.22 -2.05 32.43
CA GLN A 302 -7.99 -2.67 31.92
C GLN A 302 -8.05 -2.97 30.42
N LEU A 303 -9.26 -3.18 29.88
CA LEU A 303 -9.49 -3.53 28.47
C LEU A 303 -9.71 -2.32 27.55
N ILE A 304 -9.89 -1.12 28.11
CA ILE A 304 -9.81 0.14 27.37
C ILE A 304 -8.35 0.59 27.41
N PRO A 305 -7.62 0.68 26.28
CA PRO A 305 -6.29 1.26 26.27
C PRO A 305 -6.39 2.71 26.77
N LEU A 306 -5.92 2.95 27.99
CA LEU A 306 -5.66 4.29 28.51
C LEU A 306 -4.58 4.91 27.63
N HIS A 307 -4.99 5.55 26.53
CA HIS A 307 -4.16 6.52 25.82
C HIS A 307 -4.12 7.83 26.64
N SER A 308 -3.68 7.73 27.90
CA SER A 308 -3.73 8.79 28.92
C SER A 308 -2.71 9.92 28.71
N SER A 309 -2.01 9.96 27.57
CA SER A 309 -1.15 11.10 27.21
C SER A 309 -1.78 12.07 26.22
N GLN A 310 -3.00 11.82 25.72
CA GLN A 310 -3.64 12.71 24.74
C GLN A 310 -4.68 13.66 25.35
N GLU A 311 -5.30 13.37 26.48
CA GLU A 311 -6.49 14.12 26.94
C GLU A 311 -6.25 15.59 27.34
N ARG A 312 -5.00 16.04 27.56
CA ARG A 312 -4.74 17.45 27.91
C ARG A 312 -4.79 18.47 26.76
N GLU A 313 -4.93 18.04 25.51
CA GLU A 313 -5.02 18.95 24.34
C GLU A 313 -6.44 19.09 23.76
N TYR A 314 -7.46 18.50 24.39
CA TYR A 314 -8.79 18.29 23.78
C TYR A 314 -9.85 19.32 24.18
N SER A 315 -9.47 20.48 24.73
CA SER A 315 -10.43 21.55 25.05
C SER A 315 -10.03 22.89 24.42
N ARG A 316 -10.49 23.15 23.18
CA ARG A 316 -10.67 24.51 22.64
C ARG A 316 -11.88 24.58 21.70
N PRO A 317 -12.72 25.64 21.76
CA PRO A 317 -13.94 25.75 20.95
C PRO A 317 -13.64 26.03 19.48
N CYS A 318 -14.48 25.49 18.59
CA CYS A 318 -14.40 25.70 17.14
C CYS A 318 -15.00 27.06 16.74
N PHE A 319 -14.21 27.94 16.14
CA PHE A 319 -14.69 29.11 15.39
C PHE A 319 -14.80 28.79 13.88
N MET A 320 -15.89 29.24 13.26
CA MET A 320 -16.32 28.95 11.89
C MET A 320 -15.87 30.03 10.86
N HIS A 321 -15.83 29.61 9.58
CA HIS A 321 -15.68 30.36 8.29
C HIS A 321 -14.23 30.64 7.80
N ALA A 322 -13.89 30.69 6.49
CA ALA A 322 -14.65 30.89 5.25
C ALA A 322 -14.05 30.17 4.00
N LYS A 323 -14.65 30.41 2.83
CA LYS A 323 -14.62 29.71 1.52
C LYS A 323 -13.24 29.57 0.83
N ARG A 324 -13.12 28.53 0.01
CA ARG A 324 -12.04 28.31 -0.98
C ARG A 324 -12.25 29.21 -2.21
N SER A 325 -11.23 29.97 -2.58
CA SER A 325 -11.02 30.47 -3.94
C SER A 325 -10.06 29.53 -4.69
N ASP A 326 -10.28 29.39 -5.99
CA ASP A 326 -9.63 28.45 -6.89
C ASP A 326 -8.11 28.61 -6.96
N ARG A 327 -7.40 27.48 -7.04
CA ARG A 327 -5.96 27.44 -7.32
C ARG A 327 -5.74 27.36 -8.82
N GLN A 328 -5.06 28.36 -9.38
CA GLN A 328 -4.37 28.22 -10.67
C GLN A 328 -3.14 27.29 -10.53
N PRO A 329 -2.74 26.58 -11.60
CA PRO A 329 -1.58 25.70 -11.57
C PRO A 329 -0.27 26.45 -11.87
N ASP A 330 0.59 26.59 -10.86
CA ASP A 330 1.98 27.05 -11.05
C ASP A 330 2.79 26.03 -11.87
N LEU A 331 3.28 26.47 -13.03
CA LEU A 331 4.35 25.84 -13.80
C LEU A 331 5.68 26.05 -13.05
N GLN A 332 6.20 25.01 -12.40
CA GLN A 332 7.52 25.06 -11.79
C GLN A 332 8.60 24.54 -12.75
N LEU A 333 9.30 25.47 -13.40
CA LEU A 333 10.60 25.21 -14.03
C LEU A 333 11.64 24.95 -12.92
N GLN A 334 12.37 23.83 -13.00
CA GLN A 334 13.46 23.54 -12.06
C GLN A 334 14.78 24.10 -12.61
N ARG A 335 15.34 25.08 -11.90
CA ARG A 335 16.61 25.73 -12.20
C ARG A 335 17.76 24.92 -11.59
N ILE A 336 18.68 24.43 -12.42
CA ILE A 336 19.92 23.77 -11.98
C ILE A 336 21.07 24.75 -12.26
N ILE A 337 21.93 24.98 -11.27
CA ILE A 337 23.07 25.91 -11.37
C ILE A 337 24.36 25.09 -11.32
N PHE A 338 25.21 25.26 -12.33
CA PHE A 338 26.58 24.73 -12.32
C PHE A 338 27.57 25.90 -12.26
N SER A 339 28.69 25.70 -11.57
CA SER A 339 29.81 26.63 -11.51
C SER A 339 31.01 26.01 -12.24
N THR A 340 31.63 26.76 -13.14
CA THR A 340 32.83 26.33 -13.86
C THR A 340 33.95 27.34 -13.66
N ARG A 341 35.18 26.84 -13.47
CA ARG A 341 36.41 27.64 -13.30
C ARG A 341 36.94 28.04 -14.69
N SER A 342 36.99 29.34 -14.97
CA SER A 342 37.70 29.88 -16.13
C SER A 342 39.19 30.00 -15.79
N GLY A 343 40.02 29.08 -16.27
CA GLY A 343 41.47 29.24 -16.27
C GLY A 343 41.89 30.10 -17.46
N ALA A 344 42.28 31.36 -17.20
CA ALA A 344 42.95 32.18 -18.18
C ALA A 344 44.40 31.68 -18.34
N GLY A 345 44.77 31.30 -19.57
CA GLY A 345 46.11 30.84 -19.90
C GLY A 345 47.13 31.98 -19.82
N GLY A 346 48.08 31.85 -18.90
CA GLY A 346 49.36 32.55 -18.95
C GLY A 346 50.41 31.61 -19.53
N ARG A 347 50.90 31.90 -20.73
CA ARG A 347 52.11 31.27 -21.28
C ARG A 347 53.30 31.61 -20.37
N SER A 348 53.91 30.59 -19.78
CA SER A 348 55.24 30.64 -19.18
C SER A 348 56.08 29.56 -19.87
N VAL A 349 57.11 29.99 -20.58
CA VAL A 349 58.16 29.15 -21.14
C VAL A 349 59.21 28.98 -20.05
N ALA A 350 59.46 27.75 -19.60
CA ALA A 350 60.63 27.43 -18.80
C ALA A 350 61.00 25.95 -18.96
N HIS A 351 62.22 25.77 -19.46
CA HIS A 351 63.10 24.59 -19.57
C HIS A 351 62.74 23.30 -18.83
N GLY A 352 62.86 22.18 -19.56
CA GLY A 352 62.80 20.82 -19.02
C GLY A 352 64.05 20.44 -18.21
N PRO A 353 63.94 19.50 -17.26
CA PRO A 353 65.06 19.02 -16.47
C PRO A 353 65.84 17.93 -17.21
N SER A 354 67.14 18.17 -17.43
CA SER A 354 68.11 17.19 -17.88
C SER A 354 68.46 16.22 -16.74
N LEU A 355 68.47 14.92 -17.04
CA LEU A 355 69.01 13.86 -16.17
C LEU A 355 70.55 13.92 -16.18
N PRO A 356 71.24 13.63 -15.07
CA PRO A 356 72.67 13.38 -15.07
C PRO A 356 72.95 11.90 -15.33
N GLY A 357 73.80 11.63 -16.33
CA GLY A 357 74.51 10.37 -16.51
C GLY A 357 76.01 10.62 -16.35
N ASP A 358 76.64 9.69 -15.63
CA ASP A 358 78.06 9.30 -15.63
C ASP A 358 79.15 10.39 -15.60
N ASP A 359 79.72 10.61 -14.41
CA ASP A 359 81.10 10.19 -14.06
C ASP A 359 81.29 10.17 -12.53
#